data_AF-N8X644-F1
#
_entry.id   AF-N8X644-F1
#
_cell.length_a   1.000
_cell.length_b   1.000
_cell.length_c   1.000
_cell.angle_alpha   90.00
_cell.angle_beta   90.00
_cell.angle_gamma   90.00
#
_symmetry.space_group_name_H-M   'P 1'
#
loop_
_entity.id
_entity.type
_entity.pdbx_description
1 polymer ?
#
loop_
_entity_poly.entity_id
_entity_poly.type
_entity_poly.pdbx_seq_one_letter_code
_entity_poly.pdbx_strand_id
1 'polypeptide(L)'
;MNYQPIIQHLTTCGYAVSAIEFCLLPAIKVECEISGYEVSLIHIKIDELKEMPSFVLEKPEAYPRLAHTLSFDKWGVASICVNVPDSVSINYEVPELAFEESLKRHITLLNQCLSDQEWNEKELLREFLAGWYQIREQEY
;
A
#
# COMPACT_ATOMS: atom_id res chain seq x y z
N MET A 1 -12.69 -13.07 8.67
CA MET A 1 -11.78 -12.77 9.80
C MET A 1 -12.38 -11.68 10.69
N ASN A 2 -12.07 -11.64 11.99
CA ASN A 2 -12.50 -10.55 12.87
C ASN A 2 -11.54 -9.36 12.79
N TYR A 3 -12.02 -8.20 12.32
CA TYR A 3 -11.20 -6.98 12.19
C TYR A 3 -11.13 -6.12 13.47
N GLN A 4 -11.95 -6.40 14.49
CA GLN A 4 -11.92 -5.61 15.73
C GLN A 4 -10.54 -5.65 16.43
N PRO A 5 -9.89 -6.82 16.62
CA PRO A 5 -8.56 -6.88 17.21
C PRO A 5 -7.50 -6.15 16.37
N ILE A 6 -7.59 -6.24 15.04
CA ILE A 6 -6.67 -5.56 14.12
C ILE A 6 -6.80 -4.04 14.25
N ILE A 7 -8.03 -3.51 14.23
CA ILE A 7 -8.28 -2.06 14.38
C ILE A 7 -7.79 -1.59 15.75
N GLN A 8 -8.08 -2.33 16.81
CA GLN A 8 -7.65 -1.99 18.18
C GLN A 8 -6.12 -2.00 18.30
N HIS A 9 -5.44 -2.99 17.73
CA HIS A 9 -3.98 -3.09 17.71
C HIS A 9 -3.36 -1.89 16.99
N LEU A 10 -3.78 -1.63 15.74
CA LEU A 10 -3.26 -0.50 14.96
C LEU A 10 -3.50 0.84 15.66
N THR A 11 -4.67 1.03 16.26
CA THR A 11 -4.97 2.23 17.06
C THR A 11 -4.02 2.35 18.26
N THR A 12 -3.71 1.24 18.93
CA THR A 12 -2.77 1.20 20.07
C THR A 12 -1.34 1.52 19.62
N CYS A 13 -0.96 1.12 18.39
CA CYS A 13 0.31 1.50 17.76
C CYS A 13 0.35 2.96 17.30
N GLY A 14 -0.75 3.72 17.44
CA GLY A 14 -0.81 5.15 17.13
C GLY A 14 -1.27 5.48 15.71
N TYR A 15 -1.72 4.50 14.93
CA TYR A 15 -2.31 4.76 13.61
C TYR A 15 -3.72 5.33 13.75
N ALA A 16 -4.06 6.34 12.96
CA ALA A 16 -5.44 6.82 12.85
C ALA A 16 -6.23 5.88 11.94
N VAL A 17 -6.96 4.92 12.53
CA VAL A 17 -7.69 3.89 11.79
C VAL A 17 -9.20 4.03 12.00
N SER A 18 -9.95 3.93 10.90
CA SER A 18 -11.42 3.93 10.91
C SER A 18 -12.00 2.80 10.08
N ALA A 19 -13.18 2.32 10.44
CA ALA A 19 -13.95 1.39 9.61
C ALA A 19 -14.80 2.20 8.61
N ILE A 20 -14.71 1.85 7.34
CA ILE A 20 -15.42 2.54 6.26
C ILE A 20 -16.10 1.53 5.31
N GLU A 21 -16.87 2.05 4.36
CA GLU A 21 -17.31 1.31 3.18
C GLU A 21 -16.59 1.89 1.95
N PHE A 22 -15.97 1.03 1.15
CA PHE A 22 -15.31 1.39 -0.10
C PHE A 22 -15.81 0.50 -1.22
N CYS A 23 -16.39 1.10 -2.27
CA CYS A 23 -17.01 0.38 -3.39
C CYS A 23 -18.02 -0.70 -2.95
N LEU A 24 -18.88 -0.38 -1.98
CA LEU A 24 -19.88 -1.30 -1.38
C LEU A 24 -19.27 -2.47 -0.60
N LEU A 25 -17.96 -2.45 -0.34
CA LEU A 25 -17.27 -3.46 0.44
C LEU A 25 -16.81 -2.87 1.78
N PRO A 26 -16.94 -3.62 2.88
CA PRO A 26 -16.45 -3.17 4.17
C PRO A 26 -14.92 -3.09 4.12
N ALA A 27 -14.37 -1.99 4.62
CA ALA A 27 -12.94 -1.70 4.58
C ALA A 27 -12.47 -1.07 5.89
N ILE A 28 -11.16 -0.97 6.05
CA ILE A 28 -10.52 -0.08 7.01
C ILE A 28 -9.77 1.00 6.25
N LYS A 29 -9.76 2.21 6.80
CA LYS A 29 -8.99 3.35 6.32
C LYS A 29 -7.96 3.73 7.37
N VAL A 30 -6.74 4.00 6.94
CA VAL A 30 -5.66 4.52 7.76
C VAL A 30 -5.25 5.88 7.22
N GLU A 31 -5.18 6.86 8.11
CA GLU A 31 -4.83 8.24 7.78
C GLU A 31 -3.50 8.60 8.46
N CYS A 32 -2.61 9.25 7.71
CA CYS A 32 -1.31 9.69 8.22
C CYS A 32 -0.81 10.90 7.44
N GLU A 33 0.11 11.65 8.02
CA GLU A 33 0.83 12.72 7.34
C GLU A 33 2.20 12.20 6.91
N ILE A 34 2.54 12.39 5.63
CA ILE A 34 3.83 11.98 5.06
C ILE A 34 4.39 13.15 4.26
N SER A 35 5.55 13.68 4.66
CA SER A 35 6.23 14.79 3.96
C SER A 35 5.32 15.99 3.66
N GLY A 36 4.39 16.31 4.57
CA GLY A 36 3.42 17.40 4.42
C GLY A 36 2.18 17.06 3.56
N TYR A 37 2.05 15.83 3.10
CA TYR A 37 0.86 15.32 2.41
C TYR A 37 -0.04 14.55 3.38
N GLU A 38 -1.35 14.82 3.32
CA GLU A 38 -2.35 13.98 3.96
C GLU A 38 -2.54 12.70 3.14
N VAL A 39 -2.07 11.58 3.68
CA VAL A 39 -2.09 10.26 3.04
C VAL A 39 -3.19 9.40 3.64
N SER A 40 -3.96 8.76 2.76
CA SER A 40 -5.05 7.86 3.10
C SER A 40 -4.85 6.49 2.46
N LEU A 41 -4.81 5.45 3.27
CA LEU A 41 -4.62 4.05 2.86
C LEU A 41 -5.87 3.23 3.15
N ILE A 42 -6.34 2.46 2.18
CA ILE A 42 -7.57 1.66 2.30
C ILE A 42 -7.23 0.17 2.17
N HIS A 43 -7.75 -0.63 3.07
CA HIS A 43 -7.72 -2.09 2.97
C HIS A 43 -9.15 -2.64 2.98
N ILE A 44 -9.52 -3.36 1.91
CA ILE A 44 -10.80 -4.06 1.81
C ILE A 44 -10.77 -5.29 2.71
N LYS A 45 -11.78 -5.46 3.55
CA LYS A 45 -11.82 -6.59 4.50
C LYS A 45 -11.93 -7.92 3.76
N ILE A 46 -11.16 -8.90 4.22
CA ILE A 46 -11.13 -10.25 3.67
C ILE A 46 -11.44 -11.29 4.74
N ASP A 47 -11.92 -12.45 4.30
CA ASP A 47 -12.33 -13.51 5.20
C ASP A 47 -11.14 -14.27 5.81
N GLU A 48 -10.03 -14.33 5.09
CA GLU A 48 -8.83 -15.10 5.43
C GLU A 48 -7.59 -14.46 4.78
N LEU A 49 -6.48 -14.37 5.52
CA LEU A 49 -5.19 -13.95 4.98
C LEU A 49 -4.54 -15.07 4.17
N LYS A 50 -4.35 -14.85 2.88
CA LYS A 50 -3.59 -15.75 1.98
C LYS A 50 -2.24 -15.18 1.58
N GLU A 51 -2.06 -13.90 1.85
CA GLU A 51 -0.91 -13.08 1.53
C GLU A 51 -0.82 -11.94 2.55
N MET A 52 0.26 -11.16 2.46
CA MET A 52 0.40 -9.95 3.25
C MET A 52 -0.80 -9.02 3.01
N PRO A 53 -1.40 -8.42 4.06
CA PRO A 53 -2.50 -7.46 3.88
C PRO A 53 -2.08 -6.33 2.93
N SER A 54 -2.84 -6.08 1.88
CA SER A 54 -2.54 -5.02 0.92
C SER A 54 -3.32 -3.74 1.25
N PHE A 55 -2.70 -2.58 1.07
CA PHE A 55 -3.36 -1.27 1.18
C PHE A 55 -3.26 -0.52 -0.14
N VAL A 56 -4.36 0.09 -0.57
CA VAL A 56 -4.38 0.98 -1.73
C VAL A 56 -4.32 2.44 -1.28
N LEU A 57 -3.61 3.27 -2.05
CA LEU A 57 -3.58 4.71 -1.88
C LEU A 57 -4.89 5.33 -2.36
N GLU A 58 -5.56 6.10 -1.52
CA GLU A 58 -6.72 6.91 -1.89
C GLU A 58 -6.30 8.21 -2.58
N LYS A 59 -7.01 8.59 -3.65
CA LYS A 59 -6.79 9.82 -4.45
C LYS A 59 -5.33 9.98 -4.91
N PRO A 60 -4.77 9.02 -5.66
CA PRO A 60 -3.38 9.08 -6.12
C PRO A 60 -3.07 10.33 -6.95
N GLU A 61 -4.07 10.98 -7.54
CA GLU A 61 -3.96 12.24 -8.28
C GLU A 61 -3.60 13.46 -7.42
N ALA A 62 -3.70 13.36 -6.08
CA ALA A 62 -3.29 14.40 -5.15
C ALA A 62 -1.77 14.49 -4.93
N TYR A 63 -1.01 13.55 -5.49
CA TYR A 63 0.44 13.43 -5.32
C TYR A 63 1.16 13.52 -6.67
N PRO A 64 2.47 13.83 -6.70
CA PRO A 64 3.27 13.60 -7.91
C PRO A 64 3.23 12.12 -8.31
N ARG A 65 3.63 11.80 -9.54
CA ARG A 65 3.74 10.40 -9.98
C ARG A 65 4.69 9.64 -9.04
N LEU A 66 4.17 8.63 -8.35
CA LEU A 66 4.95 7.82 -7.41
C LEU A 66 5.40 6.51 -8.07
N ALA A 67 6.67 6.15 -7.90
CA ALA A 67 7.17 4.81 -8.21
C ALA A 67 6.43 3.76 -7.37
N HIS A 68 6.46 2.50 -7.80
CA HIS A 68 5.82 1.37 -7.13
C HIS A 68 4.29 1.52 -6.99
N THR A 69 3.66 2.37 -7.80
CA THR A 69 2.20 2.55 -7.80
C THR A 69 1.58 2.20 -9.14
N LEU A 70 0.41 1.55 -9.09
CA LEU A 70 -0.42 1.30 -10.26
C LEU A 70 -1.80 1.90 -10.04
N SER A 71 -2.12 2.94 -10.80
CA SER A 71 -3.36 3.69 -10.71
C SER A 71 -4.55 2.90 -11.27
N PHE A 72 -5.67 2.95 -10.55
CA PHE A 72 -6.96 2.41 -10.93
C PHE A 72 -7.97 3.57 -11.00
N ASP A 73 -7.84 4.41 -12.02
CA ASP A 73 -8.52 5.72 -12.12
C ASP A 73 -10.05 5.63 -11.94
N LYS A 74 -10.67 4.55 -12.43
CA LYS A 74 -12.13 4.31 -12.27
C LYS A 74 -12.58 4.30 -10.81
N TRP A 75 -11.69 3.93 -9.89
CA TRP A 75 -11.97 3.82 -8.46
C TRP A 75 -11.25 4.87 -7.62
N GLY A 76 -10.48 5.78 -8.24
CA GLY A 76 -9.76 6.84 -7.53
C GLY A 76 -8.74 6.31 -6.52
N VAL A 77 -8.12 5.17 -6.81
CA VAL A 77 -7.11 4.54 -5.95
C VAL A 77 -5.91 4.07 -6.76
N ALA A 78 -4.78 3.83 -6.09
CA ALA A 78 -3.64 3.12 -6.66
C ALA A 78 -3.21 1.96 -5.77
N SER A 79 -2.88 0.80 -6.35
CA SER A 79 -2.16 -0.22 -5.58
C SER A 79 -0.72 0.23 -5.36
N ILE A 80 -0.16 -0.21 -4.25
CA ILE A 80 1.24 0.04 -3.89
C ILE A 80 1.96 -1.30 -3.86
N CYS A 81 3.01 -1.42 -4.67
CA CYS A 81 3.89 -2.57 -4.64
C CYS A 81 4.93 -2.36 -3.53
N VAL A 82 4.60 -2.78 -2.32
CA VAL A 82 5.63 -2.91 -1.29
C VAL A 82 6.47 -4.13 -1.65
N ASN A 83 7.70 -3.89 -2.14
CA ASN A 83 8.67 -4.96 -2.36
C ASN A 83 8.67 -5.89 -1.14
N VAL A 84 8.77 -7.19 -1.38
CA VAL A 84 9.03 -8.18 -0.33
C VAL A 84 10.54 -8.42 -0.39
N PRO A 85 11.39 -7.71 0.39
CA PRO A 85 12.75 -8.19 0.57
C PRO A 85 12.62 -9.44 1.42
N ASP A 86 12.89 -10.58 0.79
CA ASP A 86 12.89 -11.93 1.33
C ASP A 86 11.52 -12.43 1.81
N SER A 87 11.21 -13.67 1.45
CA SER A 87 10.02 -14.41 1.86
C SER A 87 9.90 -14.41 3.40
N VAL A 88 9.21 -13.41 3.96
CA VAL A 88 8.92 -13.40 5.38
C VAL A 88 7.85 -14.45 5.61
N SER A 89 8.13 -15.44 6.44
CA SER A 89 7.09 -16.32 6.98
C SER A 89 6.16 -15.46 7.83
N ILE A 90 5.07 -14.98 7.24
CA ILE A 90 4.03 -14.25 7.95
C ILE A 90 3.30 -15.27 8.79
N ASN A 91 3.31 -15.07 10.11
CA ASN A 91 2.49 -15.87 11.00
C ASN A 91 1.04 -15.39 10.90
N TYR A 92 0.25 -16.00 10.02
CA TYR A 92 -1.16 -15.66 9.84
C TYR A 92 -2.04 -15.98 11.05
N GLU A 93 -1.53 -16.70 12.06
CA GLU A 93 -2.20 -16.89 13.35
C GLU A 93 -2.25 -15.60 14.20
N VAL A 94 -1.46 -14.58 13.84
CA VAL A 94 -1.41 -13.28 14.53
C VAL A 94 -1.64 -12.17 13.50
N PRO A 95 -2.87 -12.03 12.95
CA PRO A 95 -3.15 -11.15 11.84
C PRO A 95 -2.83 -9.69 12.15
N GLU A 96 -3.04 -9.22 13.38
CA GLU A 96 -2.73 -7.85 13.81
C GLU A 96 -1.28 -7.42 13.51
N LEU A 97 -0.30 -8.31 13.72
CA LEU A 97 1.10 -8.05 13.41
C LEU A 97 1.37 -8.04 11.91
N ALA A 98 0.67 -8.87 11.13
CA ALA A 98 0.78 -8.86 9.67
C ALA A 98 0.26 -7.54 9.08
N PHE A 99 -0.83 -7.01 9.63
CA PHE A 99 -1.36 -5.70 9.24
C PHE A 99 -0.43 -4.57 9.62
N GLU A 100 0.12 -4.56 10.83
CA GLU A 100 1.09 -3.55 11.27
C GLU A 100 2.34 -3.55 10.38
N GLU A 101 2.94 -4.72 10.15
CA GLU A 101 4.14 -4.83 9.32
C GLU A 101 3.89 -4.41 7.88
N SER A 102 2.74 -4.79 7.31
CA SER A 102 2.37 -4.34 5.98
C SER A 102 2.20 -2.82 5.92
N LEU A 103 1.44 -2.25 6.85
CA LEU A 103 1.18 -0.82 6.90
C LEU A 103 2.47 -0.02 7.05
N LYS A 104 3.39 -0.48 7.90
CA LYS A 104 4.72 0.11 8.06
C LYS A 104 5.51 0.12 6.76
N ARG A 105 5.46 -0.96 5.96
CA ARG A 105 6.12 -1.03 4.64
C ARG A 105 5.50 -0.03 3.66
N HIS A 106 4.17 0.08 3.62
CA HIS A 106 3.47 1.01 2.74
C HIS A 106 3.85 2.46 3.08
N ILE A 107 3.77 2.82 4.36
CA ILE A 107 4.12 4.17 4.84
C ILE A 107 5.61 4.47 4.59
N THR A 108 6.51 3.52 4.84
CA THR A 108 7.95 3.71 4.61
C THR A 108 8.25 3.98 3.14
N LEU A 109 7.65 3.20 2.23
CA LEU A 109 7.80 3.38 0.79
C LEU A 109 7.24 4.73 0.34
N LEU A 110 6.02 5.08 0.76
CA LEU A 110 5.42 6.37 0.43
C LEU A 110 6.22 7.54 0.98
N ASN A 111 6.76 7.42 2.19
CA ASN A 111 7.65 8.42 2.76
C ASN A 111 8.87 8.63 1.89
N GLN A 112 9.51 7.54 1.43
CA GLN A 112 10.64 7.63 0.51
C GLN A 112 10.25 8.28 -0.83
N CYS A 113 9.14 7.85 -1.45
CA CYS A 113 8.67 8.43 -2.71
C CYS A 113 8.36 9.94 -2.59
N LEU A 114 7.81 10.37 -1.46
CA LEU A 114 7.36 11.76 -1.26
C LEU A 114 8.45 12.67 -0.68
N SER A 115 9.42 12.14 0.06
CA SER A 115 10.52 12.93 0.63
C SER A 115 11.75 13.03 -0.27
N ASP A 116 11.96 12.05 -1.17
CA ASP A 116 13.14 11.96 -2.02
C ASP A 116 12.73 11.85 -3.51
N GLN A 117 12.64 13.02 -4.14
CA GLN A 117 12.24 13.13 -5.54
C GLN A 117 13.24 12.43 -6.49
N GLU A 118 14.53 12.53 -6.21
CA GLU A 118 15.57 11.91 -7.05
C GLU A 118 15.46 10.39 -7.03
N TRP A 119 15.24 9.81 -5.83
CA TRP A 119 15.01 8.38 -5.69
C TRP A 119 13.73 7.95 -6.42
N ASN A 120 12.63 8.70 -6.27
CA ASN A 120 11.36 8.39 -6.91
C ASN A 120 11.46 8.42 -8.45
N GLU A 121 12.13 9.43 -9.02
CA GLU A 121 12.37 9.54 -10.46
C GLU A 121 13.22 8.39 -11.00
N LYS A 122 14.28 8.02 -10.26
CA LYS A 122 15.13 6.88 -10.60
C LYS A 122 14.35 5.56 -10.63
N GLU A 123 13.48 5.34 -9.65
CA GLU A 123 12.66 4.12 -9.58
C GLU A 123 11.60 4.07 -10.67
N LEU A 124 10.95 5.19 -11.01
CA LEU A 124 10.03 5.28 -12.15
C LEU A 124 10.72 4.89 -13.47
N LEU A 125 11.94 5.39 -13.70
CA LEU A 125 12.72 5.03 -14.88
C LEU A 125 13.10 3.55 -14.88
N ARG A 126 13.46 2.99 -13.72
CA ARG A 126 13.76 1.56 -13.56
C ARG A 126 12.55 0.70 -13.93
N GLU A 127 11.37 1.04 -13.41
CA GLU A 127 10.11 0.33 -13.69
C GLU A 127 9.71 0.43 -15.16
N PHE A 128 9.83 1.62 -15.75
CA PHE A 128 9.54 1.84 -17.17
C PHE A 128 10.46 1.02 -18.06
N LEU A 129 11.78 1.04 -17.80
CA LEU A 129 12.76 0.26 -18.57
C LEU A 129 12.51 -1.25 -18.44
N ALA A 130 12.22 -1.74 -17.24
CA ALA A 130 11.89 -3.15 -17.02
C ALA A 130 10.65 -3.57 -17.84
N GLY A 131 9.59 -2.77 -17.81
CA GLY A 131 8.39 -3.02 -18.63
C GLY A 131 8.68 -2.96 -20.13
N TRP A 132 9.53 -2.01 -20.56
CA TRP A 132 9.91 -1.89 -21.97
C TRP A 132 10.70 -3.09 -22.49
N TYR A 133 11.65 -3.61 -21.71
CA TYR A 133 12.40 -4.81 -22.10
C TYR A 133 11.50 -6.05 -22.20
N GLN A 134 10.54 -6.21 -21.29
CA GLN A 134 9.58 -7.32 -21.36
C GLN A 134 8.75 -7.30 -22.65
N ILE A 135 8.34 -6.12 -23.15
CA ILE A 135 7.62 -6.02 -24.43
C ILE A 135 8.52 -6.48 -25.58
N ARG A 136 9.79 -6.08 -25.60
CA ARG A 136 10.72 -6.44 -26.67
C ARG A 136 11.09 -7.92 -26.70
N GLU A 137 11.15 -8.58 -25.55
CA GLU A 137 11.46 -10.02 -25.47
C GLU A 137 10.27 -10.91 -25.86
N GLN A 138 9.04 -10.37 -25.89
CA GLN A 138 7.84 -11.09 -26.35
C GLN A 138 7.71 -11.15 -27.89
N GLU A 139 8.58 -10.44 -28.63
CA GLU A 139 8.55 -10.40 -30.11
C GLU A 139 9.42 -11.48 -30.80
N TYR A 140 9.87 -12.52 -30.09
CA TYR A 140 10.68 -13.63 -30.64
C TYR A 140 10.18 -15.03 -30.25
#